data_AF-A0A938VQ53-F1
#
_entry.id   AF-A0A938VQ53-F1
#
_cell.length_a   1.000
_cell.length_b   1.000
_cell.length_c   1.000
_cell.angle_alpha   90.00
_cell.angle_beta   90.00
_cell.angle_gamma   90.00
#
_symmetry.space_group_name_H-M   'P 1'
#
loop_
_entity.id
_entity.type
_entity.pdbx_description
1 polymer ?
#
loop_
_entity_poly.entity_id
_entity_poly.type
_entity_poly.pdbx_seq_one_letter_code
_entity_poly.pdbx_strand_id
1 'polypeptide(L)'
;MERWRLIVSAAAPGARQLALDQAMAEAVQDGRQPPTLRFYTWWPRALSLGFSQRFALVDAALAGVRGVGVVRRPTGGQAILHHDELTYAIALPRQHALAAGGGSASYQRLSHGLVAGLLTLGLAPDPAHPLAPGDRRVRAPAALTSVGDPRAHTSLAVCFATPSAHELVVHGHKVVGSAQSR
;
A
#
# COMPACT_ATOMS: atom_id res chain seq x y z
N MET A 1 26.50 -6.01 -10.52
CA MET A 1 25.03 -6.14 -10.44
C MET A 1 24.68 -6.84 -9.14
N GLU A 2 23.79 -6.26 -8.34
CA GLU A 2 23.28 -6.90 -7.12
C GLU A 2 22.22 -7.96 -7.48
N ARG A 3 22.18 -9.07 -6.74
CA ARG A 3 21.20 -10.14 -6.96
C ARG A 3 19.95 -9.89 -6.12
N TRP A 4 18.79 -9.91 -6.78
CA TRP A 4 17.48 -9.81 -6.14
C TRP A 4 16.71 -11.13 -6.27
N ARG A 5 15.81 -11.39 -5.32
CA ARG A 5 14.82 -12.47 -5.41
C ARG A 5 13.49 -11.90 -5.86
N LEU A 6 12.91 -12.51 -6.90
CA LEU A 6 11.55 -12.21 -7.36
C LEU A 6 10.61 -13.34 -6.92
N ILE A 7 9.49 -12.99 -6.29
CA ILE A 7 8.43 -13.93 -5.92
C ILE A 7 7.13 -13.48 -6.59
N VAL A 8 6.50 -14.37 -7.36
CA VAL A 8 5.13 -14.16 -7.85
C VAL A 8 4.23 -15.15 -7.10
N SER A 9 3.42 -14.65 -6.19
CA SER A 9 2.54 -15.50 -5.37
C SER A 9 1.17 -15.64 -5.99
N ALA A 10 0.56 -16.82 -5.81
CA ALA A 10 -0.85 -17.01 -6.09
C ALA A 10 -1.72 -16.12 -5.19
N ALA A 11 -2.97 -15.93 -5.61
CA ALA A 11 -3.98 -15.26 -4.80
C ALA A 11 -4.20 -16.03 -3.48
N ALA A 12 -4.33 -15.29 -2.38
CA ALA A 12 -4.53 -15.88 -1.06
C ALA A 12 -5.31 -14.94 -0.13
N PRO A 13 -5.87 -15.46 0.98
CA PRO A 13 -6.58 -14.63 1.95
C PRO A 13 -5.65 -13.58 2.55
N GLY A 14 -6.21 -12.42 2.93
CA GLY A 14 -5.39 -11.30 3.34
C GLY A 14 -4.46 -11.56 4.52
N ALA A 15 -4.89 -12.39 5.48
CA ALA A 15 -4.04 -12.79 6.60
C ALA A 15 -2.81 -13.57 6.14
N ARG A 16 -2.96 -14.45 5.14
CA ARG A 16 -1.86 -15.21 4.55
C ARG A 16 -0.93 -14.30 3.74
N GLN A 17 -1.47 -13.36 2.98
CA GLN A 17 -0.62 -12.42 2.24
C GLN A 17 0.26 -11.59 3.16
N LEU A 18 -0.31 -11.02 4.23
CA LEU A 18 0.44 -10.23 5.20
C LEU A 18 1.43 -11.07 6.01
N ALA A 19 1.10 -12.32 6.35
CA ALA A 19 2.03 -13.23 7.01
C ALA A 19 3.26 -13.54 6.12
N LEU A 20 3.04 -13.72 4.81
CA LEU A 20 4.13 -13.93 3.85
C LEU A 20 5.00 -12.68 3.68
N ASP A 21 4.41 -11.48 3.67
CA ASP A 21 5.17 -10.22 3.63
C ASP A 21 6.03 -10.04 4.89
N GLN A 22 5.47 -10.34 6.06
CA GLN A 22 6.19 -10.27 7.34
C GLN A 22 7.36 -11.27 7.36
N ALA A 23 7.11 -12.54 7.02
CA ALA A 23 8.15 -13.57 6.98
C ALA A 23 9.24 -13.23 5.94
N MET A 24 8.86 -12.62 4.82
CA MET A 24 9.81 -12.12 3.82
C MET A 24 10.67 -10.99 4.39
N ALA A 25 10.05 -10.00 5.05
CA ALA A 25 10.76 -8.87 5.65
C ALA A 25 11.76 -9.34 6.72
N GLU A 26 11.33 -10.22 7.63
CA GLU A 26 12.19 -10.82 8.67
C GLU A 26 13.35 -11.59 8.06
N ALA A 27 13.10 -12.43 7.05
CA ALA A 27 14.17 -13.21 6.42
C ALA A 27 15.22 -12.35 5.71
N VAL A 28 14.82 -11.22 5.12
CA VAL A 28 15.75 -10.26 4.52
C VAL A 28 16.49 -9.47 5.59
N GLN A 29 15.80 -9.05 6.66
CA GLN A 29 16.39 -8.34 7.78
C GLN A 29 17.47 -9.18 8.48
N ASP A 30 17.22 -10.47 8.66
CA ASP A 30 18.16 -11.43 9.26
C ASP A 30 19.32 -11.81 8.32
N GLY A 31 19.34 -11.31 7.08
CA GLY A 31 20.33 -11.68 6.06
C GLY A 31 20.18 -13.12 5.53
N ARG A 32 19.09 -13.82 5.88
CA ARG A 32 18.80 -15.19 5.40
C ARG A 32 18.36 -15.23 3.93
N GLN A 33 17.94 -14.09 3.38
CA GLN A 33 17.49 -13.95 2.00
C GLN A 33 17.99 -12.62 1.40
N PRO A 34 18.23 -12.55 0.08
CA PRO A 34 18.63 -11.31 -0.58
C PRO A 34 17.45 -10.30 -0.63
N PRO A 35 17.70 -9.03 -1.00
CA PRO A 35 16.65 -8.08 -1.38
C PRO A 35 15.57 -8.75 -2.21
N THR A 36 14.31 -8.62 -1.79
CA THR A 36 13.20 -9.38 -2.37
C THR A 36 12.12 -8.43 -2.87
N LEU A 37 11.69 -8.63 -4.11
CA LEU A 37 10.48 -8.07 -4.69
C LEU A 37 9.43 -9.19 -4.80
N ARG A 38 8.21 -8.90 -4.36
CA ARG A 38 7.09 -9.83 -4.39
C ARG A 38 5.89 -9.19 -5.08
N PHE A 39 5.22 -9.93 -5.97
CA PHE A 39 3.94 -9.57 -6.57
C PHE A 39 2.86 -10.60 -6.23
N TYR A 40 1.63 -10.14 -5.98
CA TYR A 40 0.51 -11.00 -5.62
C TYR A 40 -0.84 -10.30 -5.76
N THR A 41 -1.93 -11.07 -5.67
CA THR A 41 -3.31 -10.58 -5.62
C THR A 41 -4.05 -11.16 -4.42
N TRP A 42 -5.26 -10.70 -4.12
CA TRP A 42 -5.98 -11.07 -2.89
C TRP A 42 -7.18 -11.94 -3.21
N TRP A 43 -7.33 -13.07 -2.51
CA TRP A 43 -8.53 -13.90 -2.63
C TRP A 43 -8.85 -14.66 -1.35
N PRO A 44 -10.02 -14.46 -0.73
CA PRO A 44 -11.07 -13.51 -1.11
C PRO A 44 -10.62 -12.06 -0.96
N ARG A 45 -11.44 -11.11 -1.44
CA ARG A 45 -11.23 -9.66 -1.24
C ARG A 45 -10.97 -9.33 0.22
N ALA A 46 -10.14 -8.32 0.47
CA ALA A 46 -9.73 -7.98 1.83
C ALA A 46 -9.73 -6.48 2.10
N LEU A 47 -10.20 -6.06 3.26
CA LEU A 47 -10.01 -4.71 3.79
C LEU A 47 -8.78 -4.72 4.70
N SER A 48 -7.71 -4.03 4.32
CA SER A 48 -6.54 -3.84 5.19
C SER A 48 -6.63 -2.50 5.92
N LEU A 49 -6.58 -2.56 7.25
CA LEU A 49 -6.47 -1.40 8.13
C LEU A 49 -4.99 -1.04 8.33
N GLY A 50 -4.67 0.24 8.22
CA GLY A 50 -3.36 0.74 8.64
C GLY A 50 -3.12 0.53 10.13
N PHE A 51 -1.84 0.48 10.52
CA PHE A 51 -1.38 0.13 11.87
C PHE A 51 -2.19 0.79 13.00
N SER A 52 -2.41 2.11 12.93
CA SER A 52 -3.09 2.88 13.98
C SER A 52 -4.61 3.01 13.80
N GLN A 53 -5.21 2.44 12.75
CA GLN A 53 -6.65 2.61 12.49
C GLN A 53 -7.51 1.75 13.41
N ARG A 54 -8.50 2.34 14.06
CA ARG A 54 -9.38 1.61 14.98
C ARG A 54 -10.25 0.60 14.21
N PHE A 55 -10.35 -0.63 14.74
CA PHE A 55 -11.22 -1.65 14.15
C PHE A 55 -12.69 -1.25 14.16
N ALA A 56 -13.11 -0.42 15.13
CA ALA A 56 -14.47 0.12 15.23
C ALA A 56 -14.92 0.94 14.00
N LEU A 57 -14.01 1.31 13.09
CA LEU A 57 -14.36 1.94 11.81
C LEU A 57 -14.91 0.95 10.77
N VAL A 58 -14.82 -0.36 11.04
CA VAL A 58 -15.22 -1.42 10.13
C VAL A 58 -16.59 -1.97 10.52
N ASP A 59 -17.52 -1.98 9.56
CA ASP A 59 -18.72 -2.79 9.68
C ASP A 59 -18.37 -4.27 9.41
N ALA A 60 -18.06 -4.99 10.48
CA ALA A 60 -17.65 -6.39 10.42
C ALA A 60 -18.78 -7.31 9.94
N ALA A 61 -20.04 -6.97 10.23
CA ALA A 61 -21.20 -7.75 9.78
C ALA A 61 -21.35 -7.64 8.26
N LEU A 62 -21.29 -6.42 7.73
CA LEU A 62 -21.31 -6.19 6.29
C LEU A 62 -20.10 -6.83 5.59
N ALA A 63 -18.91 -6.72 6.19
CA ALA A 63 -17.72 -7.38 5.66
C ALA A 63 -17.91 -8.90 5.55
N GLY A 64 -18.48 -9.53 6.58
CA GLY A 64 -18.82 -10.96 6.59
C GLY A 64 -19.82 -11.34 5.49
N VAL A 65 -20.93 -10.62 5.37
CA VAL A 65 -21.96 -10.83 4.32
C VAL A 65 -21.37 -10.66 2.92
N ARG A 66 -20.42 -9.73 2.75
CA ARG A 66 -19.72 -9.48 1.48
C ARG A 66 -18.52 -10.42 1.28
N GLY A 67 -18.19 -11.31 2.20
CA GLY A 67 -16.99 -12.16 2.07
C GLY A 67 -15.70 -11.35 1.97
N VAL A 68 -15.62 -10.22 2.67
CA VAL A 68 -14.42 -9.37 2.77
C VAL A 68 -13.66 -9.75 4.03
N GLY A 69 -12.45 -10.28 3.87
CA GLY A 69 -11.55 -10.50 5.01
C GLY A 69 -11.06 -9.17 5.58
N VAL A 70 -11.08 -8.98 6.90
CA VAL A 70 -10.57 -7.76 7.53
C VAL A 70 -9.24 -8.06 8.20
N VAL A 71 -8.20 -7.31 7.84
CA VAL A 71 -6.84 -7.50 8.36
C VAL A 71 -6.22 -6.17 8.77
N ARG A 72 -5.16 -6.21 9.58
CA ARG A 72 -4.36 -5.04 9.94
C ARG A 72 -2.94 -5.24 9.45
N ARG A 73 -2.43 -4.27 8.70
CA ARG A 73 -1.05 -4.28 8.20
C ARG A 73 -0.11 -3.54 9.17
N PRO A 74 1.17 -3.95 9.24
CA PRO A 74 2.16 -3.33 10.12
C PRO A 74 2.54 -1.90 9.69
N THR A 75 2.27 -1.56 8.43
CA THR A 75 2.54 -0.23 7.87
C THR A 75 1.47 0.79 8.29
N GLY A 76 1.81 2.09 8.28
CA GLY A 76 0.87 3.18 8.57
C GLY A 76 -0.02 3.56 7.37
N GLY A 77 -0.89 4.56 7.51
CA GLY A 77 -1.78 5.02 6.44
C GLY A 77 -3.22 4.54 6.60
N GLN A 78 -4.03 4.75 5.57
CA GLN A 78 -5.48 4.54 5.59
C GLN A 78 -5.89 3.15 5.10
N ALA A 79 -7.19 2.85 5.24
CA ALA A 79 -7.73 1.55 4.91
C ALA A 79 -7.82 1.41 3.38
N ILE A 80 -7.53 0.19 2.89
CA ILE A 80 -7.58 -0.16 1.47
C ILE A 80 -8.44 -1.41 1.31
N LEU A 81 -9.39 -1.35 0.38
CA LEU A 81 -10.10 -2.54 -0.09
C LEU A 81 -9.33 -3.15 -1.26
N HIS A 82 -8.72 -4.30 -1.02
CA HIS A 82 -8.06 -5.11 -2.02
C HIS A 82 -9.08 -6.00 -2.74
N HIS A 83 -9.26 -5.77 -4.03
CA HIS A 83 -10.17 -6.52 -4.89
C HIS A 83 -9.47 -6.85 -6.22
N ASP A 84 -9.63 -5.97 -7.22
CA ASP A 84 -9.06 -6.16 -8.56
C ASP A 84 -7.81 -5.28 -8.69
N GLU A 85 -6.71 -5.76 -8.12
CA GLU A 85 -5.43 -5.06 -8.12
C GLU A 85 -4.25 -6.04 -8.16
N LEU A 86 -3.12 -5.54 -8.65
CA LEU A 86 -1.82 -6.15 -8.43
C LEU A 86 -1.13 -5.47 -7.23
N THR A 87 -0.81 -6.25 -6.21
CA THR A 87 -0.07 -5.76 -5.05
C THR A 87 1.39 -6.14 -5.16
N TYR A 88 2.26 -5.25 -4.69
CA TYR A 88 3.68 -5.49 -4.60
C TYR A 88 4.18 -5.29 -3.16
N ALA A 89 5.23 -6.01 -2.79
CA ALA A 89 5.96 -5.82 -1.55
C ALA A 89 7.47 -5.88 -1.81
N ILE A 90 8.22 -5.01 -1.15
CA ILE A 90 9.68 -4.94 -1.26
C ILE A 90 10.28 -5.05 0.14
N ALA A 91 11.19 -6.01 0.33
CA ALA A 91 11.98 -6.15 1.54
C ALA A 91 13.45 -5.88 1.22
N LEU A 92 14.07 -4.99 2.02
CA LEU A 92 15.46 -4.55 1.86
C LEU A 92 16.19 -4.64 3.20
N PRO A 93 17.50 -5.01 3.20
CA PRO A 93 18.35 -4.78 4.35
C PRO A 93 18.39 -3.30 4.73
N ARG A 94 18.51 -2.98 6.02
CA ARG A 94 18.49 -1.58 6.51
C ARG A 94 19.61 -0.72 5.90
N GLN A 95 20.73 -1.34 5.57
CA GLN A 95 21.95 -0.73 5.03
C GLN A 95 21.90 -0.61 3.50
N HIS A 96 20.87 -1.16 2.86
CA HIS A 96 20.73 -1.14 1.41
C HIS A 96 20.59 0.30 0.91
N ALA A 97 21.23 0.63 -0.23
CA ALA A 97 21.26 1.99 -0.77
C ALA A 97 19.85 2.57 -1.00
N LEU A 98 18.91 1.75 -1.49
CA LEU A 98 17.51 2.15 -1.64
C LEU A 98 16.82 2.48 -0.31
N ALA A 99 17.25 1.90 0.80
CA ALA A 99 16.69 2.13 2.15
C ALA A 99 17.37 3.30 2.90
N ALA A 100 18.42 3.92 2.37
CA ALA A 100 19.16 5.01 3.01
C ALA A 100 18.33 6.29 3.21
N GLY A 101 18.81 7.26 4.00
CA GLY A 101 18.21 8.62 4.04
C GLY A 101 16.77 8.72 4.60
N GLY A 102 16.28 7.71 5.31
CA GLY A 102 14.97 7.73 5.97
C GLY A 102 13.77 7.40 5.07
N GLY A 103 12.58 7.40 5.66
CA GLY A 103 11.35 6.93 5.02
C GLY A 103 11.00 7.64 3.70
N SER A 104 11.02 8.97 3.68
CA SER A 104 10.65 9.72 2.47
C SER A 104 11.64 9.51 1.33
N ALA A 105 12.94 9.46 1.62
CA ALA A 105 13.97 9.26 0.59
C ALA A 105 13.94 7.86 -0.01
N SER A 106 13.71 6.81 0.80
CA SER A 106 13.53 5.46 0.25
C SER A 106 12.28 5.33 -0.59
N TYR A 107 11.19 5.92 -0.11
CA TYR A 107 9.92 5.91 -0.83
C TYR A 107 10.10 6.51 -2.22
N GLN A 108 10.75 7.68 -2.32
CA GLN A 108 10.99 8.35 -3.60
C GLN A 108 11.83 7.46 -4.55
N ARG A 109 12.93 6.87 -4.06
CA ARG A 109 13.77 5.99 -4.89
C ARG A 109 13.02 4.75 -5.37
N LEU A 110 12.23 4.11 -4.51
CA LEU A 110 11.42 2.96 -4.90
C LEU A 110 10.33 3.36 -5.91
N SER A 111 9.75 4.55 -5.75
CA SER A 111 8.74 5.09 -6.67
C SER A 111 9.27 5.34 -8.08
N HIS A 112 10.54 5.71 -8.25
CA HIS A 112 11.14 5.82 -9.57
C HIS A 112 11.14 4.49 -10.33
N GLY A 113 11.32 3.36 -9.64
CA GLY A 113 11.21 2.03 -10.25
C GLY A 113 9.79 1.72 -10.72
N LEU A 114 8.78 2.10 -9.94
CA LEU A 114 7.37 1.97 -10.32
C LEU A 114 7.02 2.83 -11.54
N VAL A 115 7.48 4.09 -11.56
CA VAL A 115 7.31 4.99 -12.72
C VAL A 115 7.94 4.41 -13.97
N ALA A 116 9.17 3.91 -13.87
CA ALA A 116 9.83 3.26 -15.00
C ALA A 116 9.01 2.07 -15.51
N GLY A 117 8.48 1.22 -14.61
CA GLY A 117 7.59 0.12 -14.95
C GLY A 117 6.32 0.58 -15.67
N LEU A 118 5.62 1.58 -15.13
CA LEU A 118 4.41 2.14 -15.76
C LEU A 118 4.68 2.69 -17.16
N LEU A 119 5.81 3.38 -17.36
CA LEU A 119 6.22 3.88 -18.67
C LEU A 119 6.42 2.75 -19.69
N THR A 120 6.96 1.60 -19.26
CA THR A 120 7.07 0.42 -20.16
C THR A 120 5.71 -0.14 -20.58
N LEU A 121 4.66 0.11 -19.80
CA LEU A 121 3.27 -0.26 -20.10
C LEU A 121 2.53 0.82 -20.89
N GLY A 122 3.20 1.91 -21.27
CA GLY A 122 2.58 3.05 -21.97
C GLY A 122 1.77 3.98 -21.05
N LEU A 123 1.90 3.82 -19.72
CA LEU A 123 1.20 4.64 -18.73
C LEU A 123 2.14 5.73 -18.20
N ALA A 124 2.01 6.93 -18.75
CA ALA A 124 2.79 8.09 -18.31
C ALA A 124 2.16 8.71 -17.04
N PRO A 125 2.93 8.88 -15.94
CA PRO A 125 2.45 9.61 -14.77
C PRO A 125 2.11 11.07 -15.11
N ASP A 126 1.08 11.60 -14.46
CA ASP A 126 0.63 12.96 -14.64
C ASP A 126 1.72 13.97 -14.20
N PRO A 127 2.18 14.88 -15.08
CA PRO A 127 3.18 15.88 -14.73
C PRO A 127 2.70 16.86 -13.65
N ALA A 128 1.39 17.03 -13.43
CA ALA A 128 0.83 17.84 -12.36
C ALA A 128 0.96 17.19 -10.96
N HIS A 129 1.28 15.90 -10.93
CA HIS A 129 1.51 15.11 -9.71
C HIS A 129 2.91 14.50 -9.70
N PRO A 130 3.97 15.34 -9.70
CA PRO A 130 5.33 14.83 -9.66
C PRO A 130 5.58 14.10 -8.34
N LEU A 131 6.51 13.14 -8.37
CA LEU A 131 7.10 12.50 -7.19
C LEU A 131 7.96 13.52 -6.41
N ALA A 132 7.34 14.58 -5.90
CA ALA A 132 8.01 15.62 -5.15
C ALA A 132 8.07 15.25 -3.66
N PRO A 133 9.17 15.56 -2.94
CA PRO A 133 9.19 15.55 -1.49
C PRO A 133 8.28 16.67 -0.96
N GLY A 134 7.18 16.33 -0.28
CA GLY A 134 6.50 17.31 0.56
C GLY A 134 4.98 17.15 0.73
N ASP A 135 4.54 17.64 1.88
CA ASP A 135 3.19 17.74 2.47
C ASP A 135 2.09 18.36 1.58
N ARG A 136 1.87 17.85 0.37
CA ARG A 136 0.61 18.12 -0.33
C ARG A 136 -0.45 17.15 0.17
N ARG A 137 -1.11 17.55 1.26
CA ARG A 137 -2.48 17.08 1.54
C ARG A 137 -3.35 17.63 0.41
N VAL A 138 -3.58 16.84 -0.64
CA VAL A 138 -4.66 17.16 -1.58
C VAL A 138 -5.95 17.07 -0.76
N ARG A 139 -6.75 18.14 -0.82
CA ARG A 139 -7.99 18.28 -0.07
C ARG A 139 -8.87 17.06 -0.35
N ALA A 140 -9.19 16.31 0.71
CA ALA A 140 -10.08 15.16 0.61
C ALA A 140 -11.41 15.61 -0.05
N PRO A 141 -11.91 14.88 -1.08
CA PRO A 141 -13.32 14.96 -1.41
C PRO A 141 -14.13 14.54 -0.17
N ALA A 142 -15.38 14.99 -0.09
CA ALA A 142 -16.24 14.82 1.07
C ALA A 142 -16.11 13.43 1.71
N ALA A 143 -15.81 13.42 3.02
CA ALA A 143 -15.75 12.22 3.84
C ALA A 143 -16.96 11.32 3.53
N LEU A 144 -16.72 10.03 3.33
CA LEU A 144 -17.80 9.05 3.42
C LEU A 144 -18.32 9.13 4.86
N THR A 145 -19.46 9.81 5.05
CA THR A 145 -20.16 9.81 6.32
C THR A 145 -20.70 8.40 6.53
N SER A 146 -20.42 7.84 7.70
CA SER A 146 -21.11 6.62 8.12
C SER A 146 -22.61 6.90 8.09
N VAL A 147 -23.34 6.20 7.21
CA VAL A 147 -24.80 6.13 7.30
C VAL A 147 -25.10 5.33 8.56
N GLY A 148 -25.42 6.00 9.67
CA GLY A 148 -25.84 5.31 10.90
C GLY A 148 -25.73 6.04 12.23
N ASP A 149 -24.99 7.15 12.37
CA ASP A 149 -24.92 7.86 13.66
C ASP A 149 -24.60 9.36 13.49
N PRO A 150 -25.52 10.29 13.81
CA PRO A 150 -25.29 11.74 13.78
C PRO A 150 -24.17 12.23 14.70
N ARG A 151 -23.67 11.40 15.64
CA ARG A 151 -22.60 11.75 16.59
C ARG A 151 -21.24 11.12 16.25
N ALA A 152 -21.17 10.25 15.25
CA ALA A 152 -19.92 9.64 14.82
C ALA A 152 -19.19 10.52 13.80
N HIS A 153 -18.59 11.63 14.26
CA HIS A 153 -17.70 12.44 13.44
C HIS A 153 -16.34 11.74 13.23
N THR A 154 -16.33 10.63 12.50
CA THR A 154 -15.08 9.99 12.07
C THR A 154 -15.06 9.92 10.55
N SER A 155 -14.33 10.84 9.93
CA SER A 155 -14.09 10.85 8.49
C SER A 155 -13.39 9.53 8.10
N LEU A 156 -14.10 8.66 7.37
CA LEU A 156 -13.53 7.47 6.75
C LEU A 156 -12.75 7.90 5.51
N ALA A 157 -11.50 8.30 5.73
CA ALA A 157 -10.60 8.54 4.62
C ALA A 157 -10.13 7.18 4.08
N VAL A 158 -10.59 6.86 2.87
CA VAL A 158 -10.23 5.65 2.10
C VAL A 158 -9.01 6.00 1.27
N CYS A 159 -7.97 5.17 1.32
CA CYS A 159 -6.66 5.53 0.77
C CYS A 159 -6.69 5.81 -0.75
N PHE A 160 -7.61 5.23 -1.52
CA PHE A 160 -7.74 5.52 -2.97
C PHE A 160 -8.69 6.68 -3.30
N ALA A 161 -9.44 7.20 -2.32
CA ALA A 161 -10.37 8.30 -2.53
C ALA A 161 -9.70 9.68 -2.49
N THR A 162 -8.44 9.78 -2.08
CA THR A 162 -7.73 11.07 -2.00
C THR A 162 -6.25 10.89 -2.33
N PRO A 163 -5.70 11.68 -3.26
CA PRO A 163 -4.26 11.70 -3.51
C PRO A 163 -3.47 12.15 -2.27
N SER A 164 -2.57 11.32 -1.76
CA SER A 164 -1.56 11.73 -0.79
C SER A 164 -0.20 12.00 -1.45
N ALA A 165 0.70 12.66 -0.71
CA ALA A 165 2.05 12.92 -1.18
C ALA A 165 2.70 11.59 -1.62
N HIS A 166 3.31 11.60 -2.80
CA HIS A 166 3.99 10.46 -3.43
C HIS A 166 3.13 9.37 -4.08
N GLU A 167 1.84 9.61 -4.31
CA GLU A 167 1.01 8.68 -5.07
C GLU A 167 1.18 8.84 -6.57
N LEU A 168 1.12 7.73 -7.30
CA LEU A 168 1.23 7.74 -8.76
C LEU A 168 -0.16 7.90 -9.37
N VAL A 169 -0.31 8.97 -10.14
CA VAL A 169 -1.55 9.34 -10.83
C VAL A 169 -1.31 9.27 -12.33
N VAL A 170 -2.25 8.67 -13.07
CA VAL A 170 -2.25 8.58 -14.53
C VAL A 170 -3.63 9.03 -15.01
N HIS A 171 -3.68 10.00 -15.94
CA HIS A 171 -4.92 10.59 -16.43
C HIS A 171 -5.87 11.10 -15.32
N GLY A 172 -5.33 11.70 -14.25
CA GLY A 172 -6.13 12.17 -13.11
C GLY A 172 -6.63 11.08 -12.16
N HIS A 173 -6.31 9.80 -12.41
CA HIS A 173 -6.67 8.68 -11.55
C HIS A 173 -5.46 8.13 -10.80
N LYS A 174 -5.60 7.94 -9.48
CA LYS A 174 -4.57 7.26 -8.68
C LYS A 174 -4.48 5.79 -9.11
N VAL A 175 -3.30 5.37 -9.54
CA VAL A 175 -3.04 4.01 -10.03
C VAL A 175 -2.13 3.19 -9.12
N VAL A 176 -1.31 3.84 -8.28
CA VAL A 176 -0.48 3.13 -7.28
C VAL A 176 -0.53 3.86 -5.94
N GLY A 177 -0.80 3.09 -4.89
CA GLY A 177 -0.63 3.49 -3.50
C GLY A 177 0.44 2.62 -2.83
N SER A 178 1.27 3.22 -1.99
CA SER A 178 2.35 2.51 -1.29
C SER A 178 2.38 2.89 0.18
N ALA A 179 2.77 1.93 1.03
CA ALA A 179 3.00 2.15 2.44
C ALA A 179 4.30 1.44 2.85
N GLN A 180 4.96 1.94 3.90
CA GLN A 180 6.21 1.38 4.38
C GLN A 180 6.22 1.24 5.90
N SER A 181 7.02 0.29 6.36
CA SER A 181 7.43 0.11 7.76
C SER A 181 8.95 -0.12 7.76
N ARG A 182 9.61 0.21 8.85
CA ARG A 182 11.07 0.18 9.00
C ARG A 182 11.47 -0.27 10.38
#